data_AF-E0UEP4-F1
#
_entry.id   AF-E0UEP4-F1
#
_cell.length_a   1.000
_cell.length_b   1.000
_cell.length_c   1.000
_cell.angle_alpha   90.00
_cell.angle_beta   90.00
_cell.angle_gamma   90.00
#
_symmetry.space_group_name_H-M   'P 1'
#
loop_
_entity.id
_entity.type
_entity.pdbx_description
1 polymer ?
#
loop_
_entity_poly.entity_id
_entity_poly.type
_entity_poly.pdbx_seq_one_letter_code
_entity_poly.pdbx_strand_id
1 'polypeptide(L)'
;MNWYLVSLRPNKRELFLKYLAIAIEKNQLQDLFLETIVPNDPIYKDMVLLHLNDLKTARSHLQLIEHFQKIEPRPIAPEQISRILET
;
A
#
# COMPACT_ATOMS: atom_id res chain seq x y z
N MET A 1 4.23 2.21 -14.15
CA MET A 1 3.80 2.57 -12.78
C MET A 1 3.11 1.35 -12.21
N ASN A 2 3.68 0.73 -11.17
CA ASN A 2 3.11 -0.48 -10.61
C ASN A 2 2.42 -0.15 -9.27
N TRP A 3 1.15 0.23 -9.36
CA TRP A 3 0.33 0.47 -8.18
C TRP A 3 -0.34 -0.81 -7.74
N TYR A 4 -0.31 -1.08 -6.43
CA TYR A 4 -0.91 -2.27 -5.86
C TYR A 4 -1.89 -1.91 -4.76
N LEU A 5 -3.02 -2.61 -4.74
CA LEU A 5 -3.99 -2.52 -3.66
C LEU A 5 -3.53 -3.38 -2.49
N VAL A 6 -3.48 -2.77 -1.31
CA VAL A 6 -3.12 -3.43 -0.06
C VAL A 6 -4.30 -3.39 0.88
N SER A 7 -4.74 -4.56 1.34
CA SER A 7 -5.78 -4.72 2.35
C SER A 7 -5.18 -4.84 3.74
N LEU A 8 -5.83 -4.18 4.69
CA LEU A 8 -5.39 -4.02 6.07
C LEU A 8 -6.45 -4.58 7.02
N ARG A 9 -6.06 -4.77 8.28
CA ARG A 9 -7.04 -5.09 9.32
C ARG A 9 -8.08 -3.96 9.47
N PRO A 10 -9.35 -4.28 9.77
CA PRO A 10 -10.41 -3.28 9.87
C PRO A 10 -10.08 -2.13 10.84
N ASN A 11 -10.29 -0.89 10.39
CA ASN A 11 -10.05 0.35 11.13
C ASN A 11 -8.59 0.54 11.61
N LYS A 12 -7.61 -0.09 10.95
CA LYS A 12 -6.19 0.02 11.29
C LYS A 12 -5.34 0.76 10.26
N ARG A 13 -5.98 1.43 9.29
CA ARG A 13 -5.30 2.11 8.19
C ARG A 13 -4.24 3.10 8.65
N GLU A 14 -4.57 3.99 9.59
CA GLU A 14 -3.62 4.99 10.11
C GLU A 14 -2.44 4.36 10.85
N LEU A 15 -2.71 3.34 11.68
CA LEU A 15 -1.67 2.61 12.41
C LEU A 15 -0.73 1.87 11.45
N PHE A 16 -1.28 1.22 10.42
CA PHE A 16 -0.48 0.60 9.37
C PHE A 16 0.44 1.61 8.67
N LEU A 17 -0.08 2.78 8.28
CA LEU A 17 0.71 3.82 7.61
C LEU A 17 1.87 4.30 8.50
N LYS A 18 1.62 4.47 9.80
CA LYS A 18 2.67 4.81 10.77
C LYS A 18 3.76 3.73 10.83
N TYR A 19 3.39 2.45 10.92
CA TYR A 19 4.37 1.36 10.94
C TYR A 19 5.10 1.19 9.61
N LEU A 20 4.42 1.41 8.48
CA LEU A 20 5.02 1.41 7.16
C LEU A 20 6.07 2.51 7.02
N ALA A 21 5.75 3.75 7.42
CA ALA A 21 6.70 4.85 7.39
C ALA A 21 7.95 4.55 8.23
N ILE A 22 7.76 4.04 9.45
CA ILE A 22 8.87 3.61 10.32
C ILE A 22 9.70 2.50 9.67
N ALA A 23 9.05 1.52 9.03
CA ALA A 23 9.74 0.42 8.38
C ALA A 23 10.53 0.87 7.14
N ILE A 24 9.98 1.80 6.34
CA ILE A 24 10.67 2.39 5.19
C ILE A 24 11.91 3.16 5.65
N GLU A 25 11.78 3.99 6.68
CA GLU A 25 12.89 4.78 7.21
C GLU A 25 13.99 3.89 7.79
N LYS A 26 13.63 2.95 8.69
CA LYS A 26 14.59 2.08 9.38
C LYS A 26 15.36 1.15 8.44
N ASN A 27 14.72 0.67 7.38
CA ASN A 27 15.30 -0.30 6.45
C ASN A 27 15.75 0.32 5.13
N GLN A 28 15.68 1.65 4.99
CA GLN A 28 16.08 2.39 3.78
C GLN A 28 15.36 1.89 2.52
N LEU A 29 14.03 1.79 2.57
CA LEU A 29 13.21 1.19 1.51
C LEU A 29 12.58 2.23 0.55
N GLN A 30 13.10 3.45 0.49
CA GLN A 30 12.53 4.54 -0.32
C GLN A 30 12.55 4.23 -1.82
N ASP A 31 13.55 3.48 -2.29
CA ASP A 31 13.64 3.04 -3.69
C ASP A 31 12.67 1.88 -4.03
N LEU A 32 12.07 1.29 -3.00
CA LEU A 32 11.13 0.17 -3.11
C LEU A 32 9.68 0.63 -2.98
N PHE A 33 9.40 1.50 -2.00
CA PHE A 33 8.10 2.11 -1.73
C PHE A 33 8.11 3.57 -2.17
N LEU A 34 7.75 3.78 -3.43
CA LEU A 34 7.90 5.07 -4.10
C LEU A 34 6.85 6.08 -3.65
N GLU A 35 5.62 5.61 -3.42
CA GLU A 35 4.50 6.45 -3.02
C GLU A 35 3.42 5.63 -2.30
N THR A 36 2.66 6.29 -1.43
CA THR A 36 1.50 5.71 -0.74
C THR A 36 0.32 6.65 -0.87
N ILE A 37 -0.82 6.13 -1.30
CA ILE A 37 -2.07 6.88 -1.39
C ILE A 37 -3.15 6.20 -0.54
N VAL A 38 -3.92 7.04 0.16
CA VAL A 38 -5.10 6.65 0.91
C VAL A 38 -6.33 7.01 0.08
N PRO A 39 -7.08 6.03 -0.45
CA PRO A 39 -8.31 6.32 -1.18
C PRO A 39 -9.38 6.92 -0.25
N ASN A 40 -10.15 7.88 -0.76
CA ASN A 40 -11.19 8.57 0.00
C ASN A 40 -12.50 7.78 0.01
N ASP A 41 -12.83 7.06 -1.06
CA ASP A 41 -14.05 6.26 -1.14
C ASP A 41 -14.14 5.23 0.02
N PRO A 42 -15.25 5.21 0.78
CA PRO A 42 -15.48 4.28 1.88
C PRO A 42 -15.33 2.80 1.52
N ILE A 43 -15.51 2.41 0.24
CA ILE A 43 -15.28 1.04 -0.22
C ILE A 43 -13.83 0.57 0.03
N TYR A 44 -12.88 1.52 0.09
CA TYR A 44 -11.46 1.29 0.34
C TYR A 44 -11.03 1.69 1.76
N LYS A 45 -11.95 1.83 2.71
CA LYS A 45 -11.66 2.31 4.09
C LYS A 45 -10.55 1.52 4.80
N ASP A 46 -10.40 0.24 4.48
CA ASP A 46 -9.40 -0.67 5.06
C ASP A 46 -8.30 -1.03 4.05
N MET A 47 -8.09 -0.16 3.06
CA MET A 47 -7.14 -0.35 1.98
C MET A 47 -6.28 0.88 1.73
N VAL A 48 -5.11 0.65 1.15
CA VAL A 48 -4.20 1.68 0.65
C VAL A 48 -3.65 1.28 -0.71
N LEU A 49 -3.21 2.26 -1.47
CA LEU A 49 -2.48 2.08 -2.72
C LEU A 49 -1.00 2.30 -2.48
N LEU A 50 -0.17 1.36 -2.92
CA LEU A 50 1.28 1.48 -2.87
C LEU A 50 1.86 1.47 -4.27
N HIS A 51 2.69 2.47 -4.58
CA HIS A 51 3.52 2.46 -5.77
C HIS A 51 4.84 1.75 -5.44
N LEU A 52 5.04 0.59 -6.08
CA LEU A 52 6.15 -0.29 -5.76
C LEU A 52 7.07 -0.47 -6.96
N ASN A 53 8.37 -0.46 -6.72
CA ASN A 53 9.35 -0.76 -7.75
C ASN A 53 9.44 -2.28 -8.01
N ASP A 54 9.50 -3.08 -6.94
CA ASP A 54 9.52 -4.54 -7.00
C ASP A 54 8.51 -5.16 -6.03
N LEU A 55 7.50 -5.86 -6.57
CA LEU A 55 6.45 -6.46 -5.76
C LEU A 55 6.98 -7.56 -4.83
N LYS A 56 7.92 -8.37 -5.31
CA LYS A 56 8.37 -9.57 -4.58
C LYS A 56 9.08 -9.18 -3.29
N THR A 57 9.98 -8.20 -3.37
CA THR A 57 10.73 -7.65 -2.24
C THR A 57 9.82 -6.83 -1.33
N ALA A 58 8.95 -5.99 -1.91
CA ALA A 58 8.00 -5.21 -1.11
C ALA A 58 7.08 -6.12 -0.28
N ARG A 59 6.61 -7.22 -0.86
CA ARG A 59 5.75 -8.19 -0.17
C ARG A 59 6.42 -8.81 1.06
N SER A 60 7.71 -9.15 1.00
CA SER A 60 8.41 -9.69 2.18
C SER A 60 8.51 -8.68 3.32
N HIS A 61 8.68 -7.39 3.01
CA HIS A 61 8.67 -6.34 4.04
C HIS A 61 7.26 -6.10 4.59
N LEU A 62 6.25 -6.04 3.72
CA LEU A 62 4.85 -5.83 4.11
C LEU A 62 4.33 -6.91 5.06
N GLN A 63 4.73 -8.17 4.87
CA GLN A 63 4.36 -9.29 5.75
C GLN A 63 4.83 -9.12 7.19
N LEU A 64 5.83 -8.29 7.44
CA LEU A 64 6.37 -8.00 8.78
C LEU A 64 5.70 -6.80 9.45
N ILE A 65 4.91 -6.03 8.70
CA ILE A 65 4.27 -4.80 9.19
C ILE A 65 2.95 -5.15 9.86
N GLU A 66 2.73 -4.60 11.05
CA GLU A 66 1.50 -4.83 11.79
C GLU A 66 0.28 -4.33 11.01
N HIS A 67 -0.82 -5.07 11.10
CA HIS A 67 -2.10 -4.81 10.44
C HIS A 67 -2.14 -5.05 8.92
N PHE A 68 -1.01 -5.41 8.29
CA PHE A 68 -1.03 -5.94 6.93
C PHE A 68 -1.88 -7.23 6.86
N GLN A 69 -2.66 -7.38 5.79
CA GLN A 69 -3.35 -8.64 5.48
C GLN A 69 -2.90 -9.20 4.14
N LYS A 70 -3.04 -8.41 3.08
CA LYS A 70 -2.85 -8.88 1.71
C LYS A 70 -2.41 -7.73 0.81
N ILE A 71 -1.60 -8.06 -0.18
CA ILE A 71 -1.36 -7.24 -1.36
C ILE A 71 -1.88 -8.01 -2.58
N GLU A 72 -2.62 -7.34 -3.46
CA GLU A 72 -3.06 -7.97 -4.70
C GLU A 72 -1.87 -8.27 -5.62
N PRO A 73 -1.83 -9.44 -6.26
CA PRO A 73 -0.66 -9.89 -7.01
C PRO A 73 -0.50 -9.19 -8.36
N ARG A 74 -1.54 -8.50 -8.84
CA ARG A 74 -1.54 -7.78 -10.11
C ARG A 74 -1.55 -6.28 -9.82
N PRO A 75 -0.73 -5.50 -10.54
CA PRO A 75 -0.83 -4.06 -10.47
C PRO A 75 -2.20 -3.61 -11.01
N ILE A 76 -2.70 -2.52 -10.45
CA ILE A 76 -3.93 -1.87 -10.89
C ILE A 76 -3.66 -1.21 -12.24
N ALA A 77 -4.62 -1.33 -13.16
CA ALA A 77 -4.52 -0.68 -14.46
C ALA A 77 -4.54 0.85 -14.30
N PRO A 78 -3.76 1.61 -15.10
CA PRO A 78 -3.75 3.09 -15.07
C PRO A 78 -5.14 3.72 -15.05
N GLU A 79 -6.06 3.20 -15.85
CA GLU A 79 -7.44 3.70 -16.00
C GLU A 79 -8.30 3.43 -14.76
N GLN A 80 -7.93 2.45 -13.94
CA GLN A 80 -8.59 2.17 -12.67
C GLN A 80 -8.03 3.03 -11.54
N ILE A 81 -6.75 3.41 -11.60
CA ILE A 81 -6.13 4.27 -10.59
C ILE A 81 -6.82 5.64 -10.57
N SER A 82 -7.03 6.27 -11.73
CA SER A 82 -7.73 7.56 -11.79
C SER A 82 -9.11 7.48 -11.13
N ARG A 83 -9.87 6.41 -11.40
CA ARG A 83 -11.19 6.21 -10.77
C ARG A 83 -11.14 6.05 -9.26
N ILE A 84 -10.10 5.40 -8.72
CA ILE A 84 -9.92 5.24 -7.27
C ILE A 84 -9.52 6.57 -6.61
N LEU A 85 -8.81 7.43 -7.35
CA LEU A 85 -8.32 8.72 -6.85
C LEU A 85 -9.32 9.87 -7.02
N GLU A 86 -10.20 9.80 -8.02
CA GLU A 86 -11.22 10.80 -8.33
C GLU A 86 -12.48 10.70 -7.44
N THR A 87 -12.58 9.65 -6.61
CA THR A 87 -13.67 9.38 -5.65
C THR A 87 -13.22 9.60 -4.21
#